data_AF-A0A9D8F441-F1
#
_entry.id   AF-A0A9D8F441-F1
#
_cell.length_a   1.000
_cell.length_b   1.000
_cell.length_c   1.000
_cell.angle_alpha   90.00
_cell.angle_beta   90.00
_cell.angle_gamma   90.00
#
_symmetry.space_group_name_H-M   'P 1'
#
loop_
_entity.id
_entity.type
_entity.pdbx_description
1 polymer ?
#
loop_
_entity_poly.entity_id
_entity_poly.type
_entity_poly.pdbx_seq_one_letter_code
_entity_poly.pdbx_strand_id
1 'polypeptide(L)'
;MFSKRILRLFVSSLCWVWLSVQAAEYQLEDGTVIRGEAVSFTGDGVVFRLTTTQFSERVSWAKFSQETLKLLNQDPKATEFAEPFIELPPDTTKKKEEIVIKPVTRPENPSRKTGLMEALMTPVGLLILGVLAVANLFAAFEIAAFKNRPAAVVCGLSAVLPVLGPIFFLVLPSGDQPAASESFEPVAPEAVNPMAGEVKGKGSSLSVSSQGGGAATASLAGQIFKRSDTTFNRRFFETTFGGFFRVVPGEDVKDLVMVFKTAKNEVVGKRVTRITGNEMHVMLQLGGEVPVAFGEISEVRVRHKDQRG
;
A
#
# COMPACT_ATOMS: atom_id res chain seq x y z
N MET A 1 -65.03 -88.64 -14.62
CA MET A 1 -63.81 -87.84 -14.34
C MET A 1 -62.67 -87.99 -15.39
N PHE A 2 -62.75 -88.87 -16.39
CA PHE A 2 -61.65 -89.14 -17.33
C PHE A 2 -61.51 -88.16 -18.52
N SER A 3 -62.61 -87.54 -18.98
CA SER A 3 -62.62 -86.71 -20.21
C SER A 3 -61.80 -85.40 -20.10
N LYS A 4 -61.79 -84.74 -18.93
CA LYS A 4 -61.05 -83.49 -18.73
C LYS A 4 -59.52 -83.65 -18.64
N ARG A 5 -59.04 -84.86 -18.31
CA ARG A 5 -57.59 -85.14 -18.22
C ARG A 5 -57.00 -85.47 -19.59
N ILE A 6 -57.74 -86.20 -20.43
CA ILE A 6 -57.32 -86.51 -21.80
C ILE A 6 -57.34 -85.24 -22.67
N LEU A 7 -58.35 -84.36 -22.51
CA LEU A 7 -58.39 -83.09 -23.23
C LEU A 7 -57.21 -82.16 -22.86
N ARG A 8 -56.77 -82.15 -21.58
CA ARG A 8 -55.59 -81.37 -21.16
C ARG A 8 -54.27 -81.94 -21.70
N LEU A 9 -54.15 -83.26 -21.81
CA LEU A 9 -52.98 -83.90 -22.42
C LEU A 9 -52.94 -83.73 -23.95
N PHE A 10 -54.09 -83.72 -24.61
CA PHE A 10 -54.17 -83.43 -26.05
C PHE A 10 -53.85 -81.96 -26.35
N VAL A 11 -54.34 -81.01 -25.53
CA VAL A 11 -54.00 -79.58 -25.67
C VAL A 11 -52.53 -79.32 -25.35
N SER A 12 -51.94 -80.00 -24.36
CA SER A 12 -50.50 -79.86 -24.09
C SER A 12 -49.63 -80.49 -25.18
N SER A 13 -50.06 -81.60 -25.78
CA SER A 13 -49.36 -82.22 -26.91
C SER A 13 -49.49 -81.39 -28.18
N LEU A 14 -50.65 -80.79 -28.47
CA LEU A 14 -50.83 -79.87 -29.60
C LEU A 14 -50.02 -78.57 -29.41
N CYS A 15 -49.86 -78.12 -28.16
CA CYS A 15 -49.04 -76.96 -27.80
C CYS A 15 -47.52 -77.24 -27.88
N TRP A 16 -47.10 -78.50 -27.70
CA TRP A 16 -45.69 -78.91 -27.89
C TRP A 16 -45.33 -79.08 -29.37
N VAL A 17 -46.27 -79.50 -30.21
CA VAL A 17 -46.02 -79.70 -31.66
C VAL A 17 -46.02 -78.37 -32.43
N TRP A 18 -46.61 -77.29 -31.89
CA TRP A 18 -46.50 -75.93 -32.45
C TRP A 18 -45.21 -75.20 -32.07
N LEU A 19 -44.34 -75.81 -31.26
CA LEU A 19 -43.08 -75.24 -30.82
C LEU A 19 -41.87 -75.79 -31.59
N SER A 20 -42.05 -76.11 -32.87
CA SER A 20 -40.95 -76.48 -33.76
C SER A 20 -40.91 -75.54 -34.96
N VAL A 21 -39.79 -74.84 -35.09
CA VAL A 21 -39.32 -74.07 -36.25
C VAL A 21 -39.93 -72.67 -36.40
N GLN A 22 -39.64 -71.79 -35.45
CA GLN A 22 -39.44 -70.38 -35.81
C GLN A 22 -38.03 -70.28 -36.41
N ALA A 23 -37.92 -70.38 -37.74
CA ALA A 23 -36.69 -69.98 -38.42
C ALA A 23 -36.54 -68.48 -38.21
N ALA A 24 -35.50 -68.05 -37.49
CA ALA A 24 -35.26 -66.63 -37.28
C ALA A 24 -35.02 -65.96 -38.64
N GLU A 25 -35.79 -64.91 -38.92
CA GLU A 25 -35.65 -64.10 -40.12
C GLU A 25 -34.74 -62.91 -39.78
N TYR A 26 -33.60 -62.82 -40.44
CA TYR A 26 -32.62 -61.76 -40.25
C TYR A 26 -32.65 -60.83 -41.47
N GLN A 27 -33.05 -59.58 -41.28
CA GLN A 27 -33.13 -58.59 -42.35
C GLN A 27 -31.82 -57.80 -42.48
N LEU A 28 -31.34 -57.65 -43.70
CA LEU A 28 -30.21 -56.78 -44.04
C LEU A 28 -30.73 -55.38 -44.44
N GLU A 29 -29.88 -54.36 -44.34
CA GLU A 29 -30.20 -52.98 -44.75
C GLU A 29 -30.61 -52.87 -46.24
N ASP A 30 -30.08 -53.77 -47.08
CA ASP A 30 -30.41 -53.86 -48.51
C ASP A 30 -31.81 -54.49 -48.79
N GLY A 31 -32.60 -54.80 -47.74
CA GLY A 31 -33.92 -55.41 -47.84
C GLY A 31 -33.92 -56.93 -48.11
N THR A 32 -32.75 -57.56 -48.11
CA THR A 32 -32.60 -59.02 -48.26
C THR A 32 -32.84 -59.72 -46.93
N VAL A 33 -33.67 -60.77 -46.92
CA VAL A 33 -34.01 -61.54 -45.71
C VAL A 33 -33.29 -62.88 -45.72
N ILE A 34 -32.49 -63.15 -44.69
CA ILE A 34 -31.83 -64.44 -44.48
C ILE A 34 -32.63 -65.24 -43.47
N ARG A 35 -33.08 -66.43 -43.87
CA ARG A 35 -33.81 -67.37 -43.00
C ARG A 35 -32.88 -68.50 -42.60
N GLY A 36 -32.57 -68.58 -41.32
CA GLY A 36 -31.60 -69.56 -40.84
C GLY A 36 -31.33 -69.49 -39.35
N GLU A 37 -30.40 -70.30 -38.89
CA GLU A 37 -29.89 -70.28 -37.51
C GLU A 37 -28.50 -69.62 -37.51
N ALA A 38 -28.25 -68.69 -36.59
CA ALA A 38 -26.93 -68.06 -36.45
C ALA A 38 -25.97 -69.04 -35.77
N VAL A 39 -24.93 -69.49 -36.48
CA VAL A 39 -24.01 -70.54 -35.99
C VAL A 39 -22.65 -69.97 -35.59
N SER A 40 -22.19 -68.91 -36.25
CA SER A 40 -20.87 -68.33 -35.99
C SER A 40 -20.95 -66.81 -35.90
N PHE A 41 -20.47 -66.28 -34.78
CA PHE A 41 -20.30 -64.86 -34.50
C PHE A 41 -18.80 -64.57 -34.44
N THR A 42 -18.30 -63.70 -35.32
CA THR A 42 -16.89 -63.29 -35.38
C THR A 42 -16.83 -61.78 -35.63
N GLY A 43 -15.72 -61.11 -35.31
CA GLY A 43 -15.58 -59.66 -35.51
C GLY A 43 -15.90 -59.17 -36.92
N ASP A 44 -15.68 -60.00 -37.96
CA ASP A 44 -15.92 -59.63 -39.35
C ASP A 44 -17.38 -59.84 -39.82
N GLY A 45 -18.21 -60.56 -39.04
CA GLY A 45 -19.61 -60.82 -39.41
C GLY A 45 -20.19 -62.12 -38.86
N VAL A 46 -21.42 -62.41 -39.29
CA VAL A 46 -22.20 -63.58 -38.87
C VAL A 46 -22.40 -64.53 -40.02
N VAL A 47 -22.29 -65.83 -39.74
CA VAL A 47 -22.63 -66.90 -40.68
C VAL A 47 -23.89 -67.60 -40.21
N PHE A 48 -24.88 -67.65 -41.10
CA PHE A 48 -26.15 -68.33 -40.86
C PHE A 48 -26.15 -69.69 -41.54
N ARG A 49 -26.73 -70.68 -40.88
CA ARG A 49 -27.10 -71.95 -41.50
C ARG A 49 -28.48 -71.79 -42.11
N LEU A 50 -28.58 -71.82 -43.44
CA LEU A 50 -29.86 -71.70 -44.13
C LEU A 50 -30.70 -72.98 -43.90
N THR A 51 -32.02 -72.85 -44.10
CA THR A 51 -32.95 -73.99 -44.05
C THR A 51 -32.67 -75.02 -45.15
N THR A 52 -32.16 -74.57 -46.29
CA THR A 52 -31.43 -75.43 -47.25
C THR A 52 -30.06 -75.69 -46.67
N THR A 53 -29.62 -76.94 -46.56
CA THR A 53 -28.44 -77.50 -45.85
C THR A 53 -27.04 -76.90 -46.16
N GLN A 54 -26.97 -75.60 -46.41
CA GLN A 54 -25.86 -74.78 -46.87
C GLN A 54 -25.69 -73.59 -45.91
N PHE A 55 -24.46 -73.12 -45.78
CA PHE A 55 -24.13 -71.95 -44.96
C PHE A 55 -24.18 -70.68 -45.83
N SER A 56 -24.62 -69.57 -45.24
CA SER A 56 -24.59 -68.25 -45.89
C SER A 56 -23.16 -67.78 -46.05
N GLU A 57 -22.94 -66.86 -47.00
CA GLU A 57 -21.73 -66.04 -46.96
C GLU A 57 -21.69 -65.24 -45.64
N ARG A 58 -20.50 -64.91 -45.16
CA ARG A 58 -20.34 -64.10 -43.94
C ARG A 58 -20.89 -62.70 -44.19
N VAL A 59 -21.96 -62.37 -43.48
CA VAL A 59 -22.58 -61.05 -43.58
C VAL A 59 -21.97 -60.15 -42.51
N SER A 60 -21.39 -59.03 -42.94
CA SER A 60 -20.77 -58.03 -42.07
C SER A 60 -21.79 -57.37 -41.15
N TRP A 61 -21.41 -57.08 -39.91
CA TRP A 61 -22.28 -56.46 -38.90
C TRP A 61 -22.93 -55.15 -39.34
N ALA A 62 -22.22 -54.35 -40.14
CA ALA A 62 -22.70 -53.09 -40.69
C ALA A 62 -23.83 -53.22 -41.73
N LYS A 63 -24.13 -54.43 -42.22
CA LYS A 63 -25.18 -54.65 -43.23
C LYS A 63 -26.49 -55.15 -42.62
N PHE A 64 -26.56 -55.32 -41.31
CA PHE A 64 -27.78 -55.76 -40.64
C PHE A 64 -28.66 -54.56 -40.28
N SER A 65 -29.97 -54.74 -40.41
CA SER A 65 -30.92 -53.74 -39.91
C SER A 65 -30.86 -53.63 -38.38
N GLN A 66 -31.29 -52.49 -37.86
CA GLN A 66 -31.35 -52.20 -36.43
C GLN A 66 -32.26 -53.18 -35.65
N GLU A 67 -33.28 -53.73 -36.30
CA GLU A 67 -34.16 -54.73 -35.71
C GLU A 67 -33.44 -56.08 -35.58
N THR A 68 -32.71 -56.45 -36.63
CA THR A 68 -31.88 -57.65 -36.67
C THR A 68 -30.76 -57.58 -35.62
N LEU A 69 -30.06 -56.45 -35.50
CA LEU A 69 -28.99 -56.25 -34.50
C LEU A 69 -29.51 -56.36 -33.07
N LYS A 70 -30.73 -55.88 -32.77
CA LYS A 70 -31.39 -56.05 -31.46
C LYS A 70 -31.75 -57.51 -31.17
N LEU A 71 -32.14 -58.27 -32.19
CA LEU A 71 -32.40 -59.71 -32.06
C LEU A 71 -31.11 -60.48 -31.81
N LEU A 72 -30.03 -60.17 -32.54
CA LEU A 72 -28.71 -60.78 -32.31
C LEU A 72 -28.12 -60.40 -30.95
N ASN A 73 -28.44 -59.22 -30.39
CA ASN A 73 -27.99 -58.83 -29.06
C ASN A 73 -28.55 -59.71 -27.92
N GLN A 74 -29.58 -60.52 -28.20
CA GLN A 74 -30.11 -61.48 -27.22
C GLN A 74 -29.19 -62.70 -27.05
N ASP A 75 -28.30 -62.95 -28.01
CA ASP A 75 -27.33 -64.04 -27.94
C ASP A 75 -26.03 -63.57 -27.27
N PRO A 76 -25.57 -64.23 -26.19
CA PRO A 76 -24.43 -63.77 -25.37
C PRO A 76 -23.08 -63.75 -26.11
N LYS A 77 -23.00 -64.39 -27.29
CA LYS A 77 -21.80 -64.38 -28.16
C LYS A 77 -21.84 -63.30 -29.23
N ALA A 78 -23.01 -62.73 -29.49
CA ALA A 78 -23.22 -61.68 -30.48
C ALA A 78 -23.31 -60.30 -29.84
N THR A 79 -23.63 -60.22 -28.53
CA THR A 79 -23.67 -58.98 -27.73
C THR A 79 -22.42 -58.10 -27.92
N GLU A 80 -21.22 -58.67 -27.76
CA GLU A 80 -19.96 -57.90 -27.87
C GLU A 80 -19.75 -57.27 -29.25
N PHE A 81 -20.26 -57.92 -30.30
CA PHE A 81 -20.06 -57.47 -31.69
C PHE A 81 -21.24 -56.66 -32.23
N ALA A 82 -22.44 -56.80 -31.66
CA ALA A 82 -23.64 -56.08 -32.09
C ALA A 82 -23.82 -54.73 -31.36
N GLU A 83 -23.38 -54.63 -30.11
CA GLU A 83 -23.46 -53.39 -29.30
C GLU A 83 -22.90 -52.14 -30.00
N PRO A 84 -21.77 -52.18 -30.73
CA PRO A 84 -21.23 -51.02 -31.43
C PRO A 84 -22.10 -50.53 -32.59
N PHE A 85 -22.91 -51.41 -33.19
CA PHE A 85 -23.71 -51.11 -34.39
C PHE A 85 -25.16 -50.78 -34.06
N ILE A 86 -25.63 -51.02 -32.83
CA ILE A 86 -26.96 -50.58 -32.38
C ILE A 86 -26.88 -49.09 -32.08
N GLU A 87 -27.30 -48.25 -33.04
CA GLU A 87 -27.40 -46.82 -32.78
C GLU A 87 -28.38 -46.56 -31.62
N LEU A 88 -27.86 -46.04 -30.51
CA LEU A 88 -28.70 -45.58 -29.41
C LEU A 88 -29.43 -44.30 -29.87
N PRO A 89 -30.76 -44.19 -29.66
CA PRO A 89 -31.47 -42.94 -29.91
C PRO A 89 -30.84 -41.80 -29.08
N PRO A 90 -30.83 -40.55 -29.59
CA PRO A 90 -30.05 -39.44 -29.04
C PRO A 90 -30.36 -39.04 -27.58
N ASP A 91 -31.34 -39.66 -26.92
CA ASP A 91 -31.79 -39.29 -25.57
C ASP A 91 -31.07 -40.03 -24.42
N THR A 92 -30.18 -40.98 -24.69
CA THR A 92 -29.43 -41.70 -23.63
C THR A 92 -28.00 -41.18 -23.41
N THR A 93 -27.72 -39.92 -23.77
CA THR A 93 -26.54 -39.24 -23.24
C THR A 93 -26.76 -39.02 -21.75
N LYS A 94 -26.22 -39.92 -20.92
CA LYS A 94 -26.30 -39.89 -19.44
C LYS A 94 -26.20 -38.45 -18.95
N LYS A 95 -27.32 -37.88 -18.47
CA LYS A 95 -27.37 -36.54 -17.88
C LYS A 95 -26.36 -36.54 -16.75
N LYS A 96 -25.22 -35.87 -16.99
CA LYS A 96 -24.10 -35.74 -16.07
C LYS A 96 -24.65 -35.41 -14.69
N GLU A 97 -24.55 -36.35 -13.75
CA GLU A 97 -25.05 -36.15 -12.39
C GLU A 97 -24.39 -34.89 -11.85
N GLU A 98 -25.22 -33.92 -11.49
CA GLU A 98 -24.78 -32.64 -10.95
C GLU A 98 -24.13 -32.92 -9.61
N ILE A 99 -22.80 -32.84 -9.59
CA ILE A 99 -21.99 -32.95 -8.38
C ILE A 99 -22.55 -31.91 -7.40
N VAL A 100 -23.19 -32.37 -6.31
CA VAL A 100 -23.60 -31.51 -5.21
C VAL A 100 -22.33 -31.03 -4.52
N ILE A 101 -21.78 -29.94 -5.02
CA ILE A 101 -20.64 -29.25 -4.42
C ILE A 101 -21.12 -28.79 -3.05
N LYS A 102 -20.68 -29.46 -1.98
CA LYS A 102 -20.83 -28.90 -0.62
C LYS A 102 -20.26 -27.48 -0.67
N PRO A 103 -21.04 -26.44 -0.29
CA PRO A 103 -20.52 -25.09 -0.31
C PRO A 103 -19.31 -25.07 0.62
N VAL A 104 -18.14 -24.83 0.03
CA VAL A 104 -16.91 -24.61 0.78
C VAL A 104 -17.20 -23.45 1.72
N THR A 105 -17.11 -23.67 3.03
CA THR A 105 -17.13 -22.61 4.04
C THR A 105 -15.91 -21.73 3.78
N ARG A 106 -16.09 -20.75 2.91
CA ARG A 106 -15.08 -19.73 2.66
C ARG A 106 -14.92 -18.96 3.98
N PRO A 107 -13.71 -18.89 4.55
CA PRO A 107 -13.47 -18.04 5.71
C PRO A 107 -14.03 -16.65 5.40
N GLU A 108 -14.86 -16.13 6.30
CA GLU A 108 -15.37 -14.76 6.15
C GLU A 108 -14.13 -13.87 6.08
N ASN A 109 -13.94 -13.20 4.93
CA ASN A 109 -12.87 -12.22 4.82
C ASN A 109 -13.17 -11.16 5.88
N PRO A 110 -12.29 -10.90 6.86
CA PRO A 110 -12.54 -9.89 7.87
C PRO A 110 -12.75 -8.55 7.16
N SER A 111 -14.01 -8.21 6.92
CA SER A 111 -14.42 -7.00 6.19
C SER A 111 -14.32 -5.77 7.08
N ARG A 112 -13.39 -5.79 8.04
CA ARG A 112 -13.15 -4.65 8.92
C ARG A 112 -12.32 -3.65 8.14
N LYS A 113 -13.01 -2.82 7.37
CA LYS A 113 -12.48 -1.53 6.92
C LYS A 113 -12.24 -0.72 8.19
N THR A 114 -11.07 -0.87 8.80
CA THR A 114 -10.69 -0.11 9.98
C THR A 114 -10.75 1.36 9.61
N GLY A 115 -11.79 2.05 10.10
CA GLY A 115 -11.93 3.48 9.85
C GLY A 115 -10.78 4.23 10.49
N LEU A 116 -10.43 5.42 9.99
CA LEU A 116 -9.41 6.28 10.62
C LEU A 116 -9.73 6.53 12.10
N MET A 117 -11.02 6.70 12.43
CA MET A 117 -11.48 6.86 13.80
C MET A 117 -11.27 5.60 14.66
N GLU A 118 -11.48 4.40 14.10
CA GLU A 118 -11.20 3.15 14.81
C GLU A 118 -9.69 2.98 15.04
N ALA A 119 -8.86 3.32 14.05
CA ALA A 119 -7.41 3.28 14.18
C ALA A 119 -6.90 4.28 15.25
N LEU A 120 -7.53 5.46 15.33
CA LEU A 120 -7.18 6.51 16.29
C LEU A 120 -7.54 6.15 17.73
N MET A 121 -8.62 5.41 17.93
CA MET A 121 -9.09 4.95 19.24
C MET A 121 -8.38 3.67 19.73
N THR A 122 -7.46 3.11 18.94
CA THR A 122 -6.59 2.04 19.43
C THR A 122 -5.61 2.58 20.48
N PRO A 123 -5.08 1.74 21.40
CA PRO A 123 -4.06 2.18 22.36
C PRO A 123 -2.83 2.84 21.70
N VAL A 124 -2.45 2.34 20.52
CA VAL A 124 -1.36 2.91 19.71
C VAL A 124 -1.78 4.26 19.11
N GLY A 125 -3.01 4.37 18.60
CA GLY A 125 -3.58 5.63 18.12
C GLY A 125 -3.65 6.70 19.21
N LEU A 126 -4.03 6.33 20.43
CA LEU A 126 -4.06 7.23 21.58
C LEU A 126 -2.66 7.68 22.00
N LEU A 127 -1.65 6.81 21.92
CA LEU A 127 -0.24 7.19 22.13
C LEU A 127 0.17 8.26 21.12
N ILE A 128 -0.11 8.03 19.83
CA ILE A 128 0.21 8.98 18.75
C ILE A 128 -0.52 10.31 18.98
N LEU A 129 -1.80 10.28 19.35
CA LEU A 129 -2.55 11.48 19.72
C LEU A 129 -1.94 12.20 20.93
N GLY A 130 -1.48 11.47 21.94
CA GLY A 130 -0.81 12.03 23.11
C GLY A 130 0.47 12.76 22.74
N VAL A 131 1.31 12.16 21.90
CA VAL A 131 2.55 12.80 21.40
C VAL A 131 2.22 14.05 20.58
N LEU A 132 1.23 13.98 19.70
CA LEU A 132 0.76 15.13 18.92
C LEU A 132 0.19 16.23 19.82
N ALA A 133 -0.54 15.88 20.88
CA ALA A 133 -1.07 16.83 21.83
C ALA A 133 0.05 17.54 22.60
N VAL A 134 1.07 16.80 23.07
CA VAL A 134 2.24 17.41 23.73
C VAL A 134 3.02 18.32 22.78
N ALA A 135 3.24 17.90 21.53
CA ALA A 135 3.87 18.74 20.52
C ALA A 135 3.07 20.03 20.24
N ASN A 136 1.74 19.92 20.19
CA ASN A 136 0.83 21.05 20.04
C ASN A 136 0.84 22.01 21.25
N LEU A 137 0.93 21.48 22.48
CA LEU A 137 1.10 22.31 23.68
C LEU A 137 2.48 22.97 23.73
N PHE A 138 3.54 22.27 23.33
CA PHE A 138 4.89 22.84 23.28
C PHE A 138 4.98 23.98 22.25
N ALA A 139 4.38 23.80 21.07
CA ALA A 139 4.27 24.87 20.09
C ALA A 139 3.50 26.09 20.63
N ALA A 140 2.41 25.87 21.36
CA ALA A 140 1.66 26.93 22.01
C ALA A 140 2.47 27.68 23.08
N PHE A 141 3.27 26.95 23.86
CA PHE A 141 4.16 27.51 24.88
C PHE A 141 5.23 28.42 24.26
N GLU A 142 5.88 27.97 23.19
CA GLU A 142 6.88 28.77 22.46
C GLU A 142 6.25 30.03 21.84
N ILE A 143 5.04 29.91 21.28
CA ILE A 143 4.31 31.08 20.74
C ILE A 143 3.93 32.05 21.85
N ALA A 144 3.54 31.57 23.03
CA ALA A 144 3.25 32.43 24.17
C ALA A 144 4.49 33.22 24.62
N ALA A 145 5.65 32.56 24.70
CA ALA A 145 6.92 33.19 25.00
C ALA A 145 7.33 34.20 23.92
N PHE A 146 7.19 33.84 22.64
CA PHE A 146 7.56 34.72 21.51
C PHE A 146 6.67 35.96 21.39
N LYS A 147 5.37 35.82 21.70
CA LYS A 147 4.37 36.90 21.57
C LYS A 147 4.12 37.68 22.86
N ASN A 148 4.86 37.36 23.94
CA ASN A 148 4.66 37.91 25.30
C ASN A 148 3.20 37.82 25.76
N ARG A 149 2.58 36.65 25.60
CA ARG A 149 1.19 36.40 26.02
C ARG A 149 1.16 35.42 27.18
N PRO A 150 0.13 35.49 28.07
CA PRO A 150 0.03 34.57 29.20
C PRO A 150 -0.04 33.11 28.70
N ALA A 151 0.94 32.30 29.10
CA ALA A 151 1.09 30.92 28.64
C ALA A 151 -0.16 30.08 28.93
N ALA A 152 -0.85 30.32 30.05
CA ALA A 152 -2.08 29.63 30.40
C ALA A 152 -3.20 29.81 29.35
N VAL A 153 -3.34 31.01 28.77
CA VAL A 153 -4.40 31.30 27.78
C VAL A 153 -4.07 30.67 26.43
N VAL A 154 -2.80 30.78 25.99
CA VAL A 154 -2.37 30.25 24.69
C VAL A 154 -2.35 28.72 24.70
N CYS A 155 -1.82 28.10 25.77
CA CYS A 155 -1.84 26.65 25.94
C CYS A 155 -3.26 26.12 26.17
N GLY A 156 -4.09 26.85 26.94
CA GLY A 156 -5.49 26.49 27.17
C GLY A 156 -6.32 26.48 25.88
N LEU A 157 -6.17 27.51 25.03
CA LEU A 157 -6.86 27.53 23.73
C LEU A 157 -6.31 26.44 22.78
N SER A 158 -5.01 26.19 22.81
CA SER A 158 -4.38 25.13 22.01
C SER A 158 -4.84 23.73 22.40
N ALA A 159 -5.18 23.51 23.67
CA ALA A 159 -5.72 22.23 24.13
C ALA A 159 -7.16 21.98 23.62
N VAL A 160 -7.96 23.02 23.43
CA VAL A 160 -9.34 22.92 22.89
C VAL A 160 -9.34 22.84 21.37
N LEU A 161 -8.50 23.64 20.72
CA LEU A 161 -8.39 23.75 19.27
C LEU A 161 -6.94 23.44 18.85
N PRO A 162 -6.58 22.14 18.69
CA PRO A 162 -5.27 21.74 18.24
C PRO A 162 -4.93 22.40 16.91
N VAL A 163 -3.68 22.81 16.72
CA VAL A 163 -3.16 23.50 15.52
C VAL A 163 -3.71 24.92 15.33
N LEU A 164 -5.03 25.12 15.40
CA LEU A 164 -5.67 26.42 15.18
C LEU A 164 -5.39 27.43 16.31
N GLY A 165 -5.40 26.99 17.58
CA GLY A 165 -5.09 27.84 18.72
C GLY A 165 -3.71 28.51 18.62
N PRO A 166 -2.63 27.73 18.43
CA PRO A 166 -1.28 28.25 18.17
C PRO A 166 -1.22 29.24 17.00
N ILE A 167 -1.80 28.88 15.85
CA ILE A 167 -1.77 29.71 14.64
C ILE A 167 -2.49 31.04 14.86
N PHE A 168 -3.63 31.03 15.55
CA PHE A 168 -4.38 32.24 15.86
C PHE A 168 -3.51 33.24 16.63
N PHE A 169 -2.83 32.80 17.69
CA PHE A 169 -1.96 33.65 18.50
C PHE A 169 -0.67 34.08 17.79
N LEU A 170 -0.22 33.30 16.81
CA LEU A 170 0.93 33.64 15.96
C LEU A 170 0.62 34.82 15.04
N VAL A 171 -0.59 34.86 14.45
CA VAL A 171 -1.05 35.94 13.56
C VAL A 171 -1.41 37.21 14.32
N LEU A 172 -1.88 37.09 15.57
CA LEU A 172 -2.16 38.26 16.40
C LEU A 172 -0.89 39.11 16.63
N PRO A 173 -0.99 40.44 16.75
CA PRO A 173 0.13 41.29 17.16
C PRO A 173 0.70 40.84 18.52
N SER A 174 1.97 41.12 18.79
CA SER A 174 2.54 40.85 20.11
C SER A 174 1.78 41.69 21.14
N GLY A 175 1.36 41.05 22.25
CA GLY A 175 0.65 41.77 23.30
C GLY A 175 1.66 42.61 24.08
N ASP A 176 1.36 43.88 24.31
CA ASP A 176 1.93 44.57 25.45
C ASP A 176 1.35 43.87 26.67
N GLN A 177 2.17 43.03 27.31
CA GLN A 177 1.78 42.41 28.57
C GLN A 177 1.68 43.55 29.59
N PRO A 178 0.49 43.94 30.09
CA PRO A 178 0.47 44.69 31.33
C PRO A 178 1.16 43.80 32.36
N ALA A 179 2.14 44.36 33.07
CA ALA A 179 2.75 43.72 34.22
C ALA A 179 1.63 43.08 35.05
N ALA A 180 1.79 41.78 35.29
CA ALA A 180 0.83 40.87 35.88
C ALA A 180 -0.23 41.59 36.75
N SER A 181 -1.50 41.47 36.38
CA SER A 181 -2.56 41.52 37.38
C SER A 181 -2.30 40.35 38.31
N GLU A 182 -1.70 40.66 39.46
CA GLU A 182 -1.53 39.79 40.61
C GLU A 182 -2.90 39.21 40.97
N SER A 183 -3.13 37.96 40.59
CA SER A 183 -4.16 37.14 41.22
C SER A 183 -3.62 36.73 42.58
N PHE A 184 -4.26 37.25 43.63
CA PHE A 184 -4.01 36.97 45.03
C PHE A 184 -3.88 35.46 45.32
N GLU A 185 -2.72 35.04 45.83
CA GLU A 185 -2.61 33.90 46.76
C GLU A 185 -1.77 34.33 47.98
N PRO A 186 -2.19 34.01 49.21
CA PRO A 186 -1.58 34.57 50.42
C PRO A 186 -0.26 33.87 50.80
N VAL A 187 0.78 34.70 50.84
CA VAL A 187 2.02 34.69 51.65
C VAL A 187 2.33 33.46 52.52
N ALA A 188 3.52 32.88 52.29
CA ALA A 188 4.42 32.42 53.34
C ALA A 188 5.86 32.89 53.02
N PRO A 189 6.61 33.48 53.96
CA PRO A 189 7.85 34.18 53.65
C PRO A 189 9.06 33.28 53.89
N GLU A 190 10.02 33.20 52.95
CA GLU A 190 11.39 32.86 53.32
C GLU A 190 12.46 33.33 52.32
N ALA A 191 13.54 33.84 52.93
CA ALA A 191 14.91 33.99 52.44
C ALA A 191 15.22 35.04 51.37
N VAL A 192 15.69 36.18 51.88
CA VAL A 192 16.47 37.21 51.19
C VAL A 192 17.87 36.69 50.86
N ASN A 193 18.32 36.80 49.61
CA ASN A 193 19.67 37.29 49.30
C ASN A 193 19.76 37.87 47.87
N PRO A 194 20.39 39.05 47.67
CA PRO A 194 20.33 39.80 46.42
C PRO A 194 21.58 39.59 45.56
N MET A 195 21.43 39.14 44.32
CA MET A 195 22.34 39.55 43.23
C MET A 195 21.74 39.16 41.88
N ALA A 196 20.85 40.00 41.35
CA ALA A 196 20.41 39.94 39.95
C ALA A 196 20.74 41.26 39.30
N GLY A 197 21.88 41.29 38.60
CA GLY A 197 22.26 42.36 37.70
C GLY A 197 21.36 42.35 36.47
N GLU A 198 20.55 43.39 36.40
CA GLU A 198 19.72 43.82 35.29
C GLU A 198 20.52 43.91 33.97
N VAL A 199 20.12 43.16 32.93
CA VAL A 199 20.44 43.51 31.54
C VAL A 199 19.18 43.43 30.71
N LYS A 200 18.62 44.62 30.56
CA LYS A 200 17.54 45.07 29.69
C LYS A 200 17.67 44.54 28.27
N GLY A 201 16.55 44.09 27.73
CA GLY A 201 16.44 43.39 26.46
C GLY A 201 16.78 44.19 25.20
N LYS A 202 16.95 43.44 24.11
CA LYS A 202 16.78 43.94 22.75
C LYS A 202 16.23 42.79 21.91
N GLY A 203 14.90 42.75 21.77
CA GLY A 203 14.22 41.86 20.85
C GLY A 203 14.58 42.24 19.42
N SER A 204 15.28 41.34 18.73
CA SER A 204 15.51 41.42 17.29
C SER A 204 14.35 40.75 16.58
N SER A 205 13.43 41.57 16.07
CA SER A 205 12.39 41.15 15.14
C SER A 205 12.98 41.04 13.73
N LEU A 206 13.20 39.84 13.22
CA LEU A 206 13.43 39.62 11.79
C LEU A 206 12.63 38.41 11.31
N SER A 207 11.50 38.73 10.70
CA SER A 207 10.75 37.90 9.76
C SER A 207 11.59 37.68 8.50
N VAL A 208 11.86 36.43 8.12
CA VAL A 208 12.19 36.10 6.73
C VAL A 208 11.42 34.84 6.34
N SER A 209 10.27 35.06 5.71
CA SER A 209 9.62 34.07 4.85
C SER A 209 9.57 34.65 3.43
N SER A 210 10.40 34.13 2.52
CA SER A 210 10.01 33.95 1.11
C SER A 210 11.13 33.30 0.32
N GLN A 211 10.76 32.16 -0.25
CA GLN A 211 11.32 31.53 -1.44
C GLN A 211 11.43 32.57 -2.59
N GLY A 212 12.54 32.60 -3.31
CA GLY A 212 12.72 33.40 -4.53
C GLY A 212 14.05 34.12 -4.59
N GLY A 213 14.89 33.78 -5.58
CA GLY A 213 16.20 34.40 -5.77
C GLY A 213 16.12 35.89 -6.09
N GLY A 214 17.13 36.63 -5.63
CA GLY A 214 17.34 38.03 -6.01
C GLY A 214 17.54 38.95 -4.81
N ALA A 215 18.81 39.30 -4.55
CA ALA A 215 19.30 40.49 -3.87
C ALA A 215 18.45 41.09 -2.72
N ALA A 216 18.82 40.78 -1.47
CA ALA A 216 18.56 41.63 -0.32
C ALA A 216 19.73 41.55 0.66
N THR A 217 20.78 42.34 0.42
CA THR A 217 21.75 42.72 1.45
C THR A 217 21.07 43.68 2.43
N ALA A 218 20.21 43.14 3.29
CA ALA A 218 19.71 43.87 4.45
C ALA A 218 20.89 44.19 5.38
N SER A 219 21.03 45.46 5.76
CA SER A 219 22.13 46.03 6.57
C SER A 219 22.69 45.05 7.60
N LEU A 220 23.88 44.50 7.31
CA LEU A 220 24.60 43.59 8.20
C LEU A 220 25.12 44.28 9.46
N ALA A 221 25.09 45.62 9.51
CA ALA A 221 25.61 46.41 10.61
C ALA A 221 24.92 46.05 11.94
N GLY A 222 25.72 45.67 12.95
CA GLY A 222 25.24 45.34 14.29
C GLY A 222 24.65 43.95 14.45
N GLN A 223 24.63 43.12 13.40
CA GLN A 223 24.16 41.75 13.49
C GLN A 223 25.19 40.87 14.22
N ILE A 224 24.67 40.03 15.12
CA ILE A 224 25.43 39.09 15.93
C ILE A 224 24.92 37.70 15.60
N PHE A 225 25.78 36.87 15.02
CA PHE A 225 25.49 35.47 14.74
C PHE A 225 26.25 34.61 15.75
N LYS A 226 25.52 33.79 16.50
CA LYS A 226 26.09 32.82 17.43
C LYS A 226 26.07 31.44 16.80
N ARG A 227 27.05 30.60 17.17
CA ARG A 227 27.09 29.21 16.70
C ARG A 227 25.88 28.38 17.13
N SER A 228 25.25 28.73 18.26
CA SER A 228 24.02 28.09 18.75
C SER A 228 22.84 28.27 17.80
N ASP A 229 22.81 29.42 17.11
CA ASP A 229 21.63 29.87 16.36
C ASP A 229 21.85 29.69 14.84
N THR A 230 23.11 29.60 14.41
CA THR A 230 23.45 29.49 12.99
C THR A 230 24.64 28.56 12.78
N THR A 231 24.47 27.59 11.88
CA THR A 231 25.57 26.70 11.48
C THR A 231 26.57 27.45 10.62
N PHE A 232 27.75 27.71 11.16
CA PHE A 232 28.86 28.31 10.43
C PHE A 232 29.47 27.32 9.44
N ASN A 233 29.05 27.43 8.19
CA ASN A 233 29.56 26.66 7.06
C ASN A 233 29.85 27.58 5.87
N ARG A 234 30.53 27.08 4.84
CA ARG A 234 30.87 27.87 3.64
C ARG A 234 29.66 28.62 3.07
N ARG A 235 28.53 27.93 2.95
CA ARG A 235 27.28 28.47 2.38
C ARG A 235 26.75 29.66 3.19
N PHE A 236 26.83 29.60 4.51
CA PHE A 236 26.41 30.71 5.37
C PHE A 236 27.23 31.99 5.08
N PHE A 237 28.55 31.87 4.99
CA PHE A 237 29.41 33.02 4.73
C PHE A 237 29.22 33.58 3.32
N GLU A 238 29.10 32.74 2.30
CA GLU A 238 28.85 33.19 0.92
C GLU A 238 27.50 33.89 0.75
N THR A 239 26.45 33.41 1.43
CA THR A 239 25.08 33.96 1.29
C THR A 239 24.85 35.20 2.15
N THR A 240 25.33 35.19 3.39
CA THR A 240 25.08 36.28 4.35
C THR A 240 26.13 37.39 4.24
N PHE A 241 27.39 37.03 3.97
CA PHE A 241 28.52 37.97 3.91
C PHE A 241 29.05 38.18 2.50
N GLY A 242 28.25 37.88 1.46
CA GLY A 242 28.65 37.98 0.05
C GLY A 242 29.26 39.33 -0.36
N GLY A 243 28.88 40.43 0.31
CA GLY A 243 29.46 41.76 0.10
C GLY A 243 30.94 41.89 0.51
N PHE A 244 31.43 41.07 1.44
CA PHE A 244 32.81 41.09 1.95
C PHE A 244 33.80 40.28 1.10
N PHE A 245 33.33 39.57 0.06
CA PHE A 245 34.16 38.81 -0.88
C PHE A 245 34.63 39.63 -2.08
N ARG A 246 34.06 40.83 -2.27
CA ARG A 246 34.43 41.70 -3.40
C ARG A 246 35.74 42.41 -3.11
N VAL A 247 36.60 42.52 -4.13
CA VAL A 247 37.89 43.24 -4.04
C VAL A 247 37.68 44.71 -3.72
N VAL A 248 36.60 45.29 -4.24
CA VAL A 248 36.11 46.64 -3.92
C VAL A 248 34.83 46.48 -3.09
N PRO A 249 34.83 46.86 -1.80
CA PRO A 249 33.62 46.85 -0.99
C PRO A 249 32.53 47.74 -1.61
N GLY A 250 31.29 47.24 -1.65
CA GLY A 250 30.13 48.07 -2.02
C GLY A 250 29.89 49.16 -0.96
N GLU A 251 29.15 50.21 -1.33
CA GLU A 251 28.88 51.37 -0.44
C GLU A 251 28.30 50.93 0.92
N ASP A 252 27.52 49.86 0.94
CA ASP A 252 26.86 49.32 2.15
C ASP A 252 27.81 48.59 3.12
N VAL A 253 29.02 48.22 2.67
CA VAL A 253 29.96 47.36 3.42
C VAL A 253 31.33 48.03 3.62
N LYS A 254 31.57 49.17 2.97
CA LYS A 254 32.84 49.90 2.97
C LYS A 254 33.34 50.28 4.38
N ASP A 255 32.41 50.63 5.26
CA ASP A 255 32.72 51.08 6.63
C ASP A 255 32.43 50.01 7.70
N LEU A 256 32.13 48.78 7.27
CA LEU A 256 31.88 47.64 8.15
C LEU A 256 33.09 46.71 8.24
N VAL A 257 33.30 46.13 9.42
CA VAL A 257 34.30 45.10 9.71
C VAL A 257 33.63 43.90 10.37
N MET A 258 34.13 42.70 10.03
CA MET A 258 33.69 41.45 10.62
C MET A 258 34.58 41.11 11.81
N VAL A 259 33.96 40.79 12.92
CA VAL A 259 34.61 40.40 14.17
C VAL A 259 34.29 38.94 14.42
N PHE A 260 35.30 38.08 14.33
CA PHE A 260 35.19 36.66 14.56
C PHE A 260 35.72 36.34 15.96
N LYS A 261 34.84 35.88 16.84
CA LYS A 261 35.23 35.38 18.16
C LYS A 261 35.53 33.90 18.06
N THR A 262 36.81 33.54 18.09
CA THR A 262 37.25 32.15 18.16
C THR A 262 37.49 31.74 19.61
N ALA A 263 37.66 30.44 19.87
CA ALA A 263 37.94 29.92 21.22
C ALA A 263 39.21 30.53 21.87
N LYS A 264 40.15 31.02 21.06
CA LYS A 264 41.45 31.52 21.53
C LYS A 264 41.62 33.03 21.35
N ASN A 265 41.12 33.61 20.26
CA ASN A 265 41.35 35.01 19.89
C ASN A 265 40.14 35.66 19.20
N GLU A 266 40.08 36.99 19.24
CA GLU A 266 39.15 37.80 18.45
C GLU A 266 39.87 38.30 17.19
N VAL A 267 39.35 37.94 16.02
CA VAL A 267 39.93 38.26 14.71
C VAL A 267 39.07 39.30 14.02
N VAL A 268 39.61 40.48 13.76
CA VAL A 268 38.90 41.58 13.09
C VAL A 268 39.30 41.65 11.61
N GLY A 269 38.38 41.23 10.75
CA GLY A 269 38.54 41.11 9.31
C GLY A 269 37.84 42.21 8.51
N LYS A 270 38.55 42.75 7.52
CA LYS A 270 38.01 43.72 6.55
C LYS A 270 37.38 43.04 5.33
N ARG A 271 37.95 41.93 4.87
CA ARG A 271 37.47 41.18 3.70
C ARG A 271 37.81 39.70 3.80
N VAL A 272 37.05 38.87 3.10
CA VAL A 272 37.38 37.45 2.90
C VAL A 272 38.10 37.31 1.56
N THR A 273 39.35 36.84 1.57
CA THR A 273 40.17 36.66 0.36
C THR A 273 39.96 35.30 -0.27
N ARG A 274 39.80 34.25 0.55
CA ARG A 274 39.60 32.88 0.09
C ARG A 274 38.69 32.13 1.04
N ILE A 275 37.85 31.25 0.49
CA ILE A 275 37.02 30.35 1.27
C ILE A 275 37.15 28.91 0.76
N THR A 276 37.41 27.98 1.66
CA THR A 276 37.50 26.54 1.38
C THR A 276 36.32 25.81 2.05
N GLY A 277 36.34 24.47 2.09
CA GLY A 277 35.27 23.69 2.72
C GLY A 277 35.23 23.81 4.25
N ASN A 278 36.39 23.98 4.89
CA ASN A 278 36.53 23.90 6.36
C ASN A 278 37.06 25.20 7.00
N GLU A 279 37.67 26.09 6.22
CA GLU A 279 38.27 27.33 6.71
C GLU A 279 38.10 28.48 5.71
N MET A 280 38.26 29.71 6.19
CA MET A 280 38.33 30.90 5.35
C MET A 280 39.55 31.74 5.70
N HIS A 281 40.11 32.37 4.69
CA HIS A 281 41.18 33.33 4.87
C HIS A 281 40.61 34.74 4.86
N VAL A 282 40.84 35.43 5.96
CA VAL A 282 40.32 36.77 6.20
C VAL A 282 41.48 37.75 6.24
N MET A 283 41.36 38.85 5.51
CA MET A 283 42.33 39.93 5.59
C MET A 283 42.01 40.82 6.80
N LEU A 284 42.99 40.96 7.69
CA LEU A 284 42.87 41.76 8.90
C LEU A 284 42.77 43.26 8.60
N GLN A 285 42.16 44.00 9.52
CA GLN A 285 42.13 45.47 9.45
C GLN A 285 43.53 46.10 9.49
N LEU A 286 44.49 45.47 10.19
CA LEU A 286 45.89 45.90 10.30
C LEU A 286 46.77 45.43 9.13
N GLY A 287 46.21 44.75 8.14
CA GLY A 287 46.96 44.05 7.10
C GLY A 287 47.42 42.66 7.55
N GLY A 288 47.57 41.75 6.58
CA GLY A 288 47.83 40.33 6.83
C GLY A 288 46.61 39.44 6.58
N GLU A 289 46.86 38.18 6.25
CA GLU A 289 45.84 37.18 5.96
C GLU A 289 45.92 36.08 7.02
N VAL A 290 44.80 35.81 7.69
CA VAL A 290 44.71 34.80 8.76
C VAL A 290 43.68 33.74 8.37
N PRO A 291 44.04 32.45 8.43
CA PRO A 291 43.08 31.37 8.29
C PRO A 291 42.21 31.27 9.56
N VAL A 292 40.90 31.21 9.37
CA VAL A 292 39.90 31.04 10.42
C VAL A 292 39.10 29.79 10.09
N ALA A 293 39.26 28.74 10.91
CA ALA A 293 38.52 27.50 10.77
C ALA A 293 37.07 27.66 11.25
N PHE A 294 36.08 27.20 10.47
CA PHE A 294 34.67 27.32 10.86
C PHE A 294 34.36 26.58 12.17
N GLY A 295 35.11 25.51 12.44
CA GLY A 295 35.03 24.73 13.65
C GLY A 295 35.44 25.47 14.93
N GLU A 296 36.16 26.57 14.85
CA GLU A 296 36.66 27.33 16.01
C GLU A 296 35.87 28.61 16.28
N ILE A 297 34.99 29.01 15.37
CA ILE A 297 34.18 30.23 15.49
C ILE A 297 33.03 29.96 16.46
N SER A 298 32.93 30.81 17.49
CA SER A 298 31.83 30.81 18.47
C SER A 298 30.77 31.86 18.13
N GLU A 299 31.22 33.00 17.59
CA GLU A 299 30.36 34.15 17.31
C GLU A 299 30.97 35.01 16.19
N VAL A 300 30.11 35.56 15.34
CA VAL A 300 30.47 36.51 14.28
C VAL A 300 29.64 37.77 14.47
N ARG A 301 30.30 38.92 14.60
CA ARG A 301 29.64 40.22 14.72
C ARG A 301 30.07 41.12 13.60
N VAL A 302 29.17 41.97 13.11
CA VAL A 302 29.53 43.02 12.16
C VAL A 302 29.46 44.36 12.87
N ARG A 303 30.57 45.10 12.87
CA ARG A 303 30.69 46.40 13.54
C ARG A 303 31.16 47.47 12.56
N HIS A 304 30.93 48.72 12.90
CA HIS A 304 31.53 49.84 12.18
C HIS A 304 33.03 49.90 12.46
N LYS A 305 33.84 50.25 11.46
CA LYS A 305 35.30 50.33 11.54
C LYS A 305 35.83 51.21 12.69
N ASP A 306 35.04 52.19 13.10
CA ASP A 306 35.40 53.20 14.11
C ASP A 306 34.96 52.84 15.54
N GLN A 307 34.14 51.79 15.72
CA GLN A 307 33.77 51.29 17.05
C GLN A 307 34.84 50.30 17.54
N ARG A 308 35.90 50.82 18.17
CA ARG A 308 36.80 50.01 19.00
C ARG A 308 36.13 49.73 20.35
N GLY A 309 35.84 48.46 20.61
CA GLY A 309 35.50 47.93 21.93
C GLY A 309 36.37 46.72 22.17
#